data_AF-A0A9E3KYM0-F1
#
_entry.id   AF-A0A9E3KYM0-F1
#
_cell.length_a   1.000
_cell.length_b   1.000
_cell.length_c   1.000
_cell.angle_alpha   90.00
_cell.angle_beta   90.00
_cell.angle_gamma   90.00
#
_symmetry.space_group_name_H-M   'P 1'
#
loop_
_entity.id
_entity.type
_entity.pdbx_description
1 polymer ?
#
loop_
_entity_poly.entity_id
_entity_poly.type
_entity_poly.pdbx_seq_one_letter_code
_entity_poly.pdbx_strand_id
1 'polypeptide(L)' 'MKYSSLALQLLVTIGLFAWLGYLLDGWLKLKYPIFLIVFVFVAFAGMMYQLYKSIDKS' A
#
# COMPACT_ATOMS: atom_id res chain seq x y z
N MET A 1 -9.20 -24.87 -10.29
CA MET A 1 -7.82 -24.35 -10.19
C MET A 1 -7.72 -22.82 -10.03
N LYS A 2 -8.81 -22.02 -10.13
CA LYS A 2 -8.77 -20.55 -10.01
C LYS A 2 -8.44 -19.98 -8.61
N TYR A 3 -8.71 -20.73 -7.53
CA TYR A 3 -8.43 -20.29 -6.16
C TYR A 3 -6.94 -20.30 -5.81
N SER A 4 -6.18 -21.24 -6.37
CA SER A 4 -4.73 -21.34 -6.15
C SER A 4 -4.00 -20.14 -6.76
N SER A 5 -4.45 -19.66 -7.92
CA SER A 5 -3.94 -18.46 -8.59
C SER A 5 -4.20 -17.18 -7.78
N LEU A 6 -5.40 -17.04 -7.22
CA LEU A 6 -5.79 -15.89 -6.39
C LEU A 6 -5.02 -15.86 -5.07
N ALA A 7 -4.87 -17.03 -4.42
CA ALA A 7 -4.09 -17.14 -3.19
C ALA A 7 -2.62 -16.82 -3.42
N LEU A 8 -2.02 -17.32 -4.51
CA LEU A 8 -0.65 -16.97 -4.91
C LEU A 8 -0.51 -15.49 -5.22
N GLN A 9 -1.46 -14.91 -5.95
CA GLN A 9 -1.45 -13.48 -6.25
C GLN A 9 -1.52 -12.64 -4.98
N LEU A 10 -2.36 -12.99 -4.02
CA LEU A 10 -2.42 -12.33 -2.70
C LEU A 10 -1.10 -12.48 -1.94
N LEU A 11 -0.53 -13.69 -1.90
CA LEU A 11 0.72 -13.97 -1.18
C LEU A 11 1.89 -13.21 -1.80
N VAL A 12 1.98 -13.18 -3.13
CA VAL A 12 2.97 -12.43 -3.90
C VAL A 12 2.78 -10.93 -3.70
N THR A 13 1.54 -10.44 -3.72
CA THR A 13 1.24 -9.02 -3.51
C THR A 13 1.62 -8.58 -2.10
N ILE A 14 1.19 -9.33 -1.08
CA ILE A 14 1.52 -9.05 0.32
C ILE A 14 3.03 -9.13 0.54
N GLY A 15 3.70 -10.15 -0.02
CA GLY A 15 5.15 -10.29 0.04
C GLY A 15 5.89 -9.13 -0.62
N LEU A 16 5.44 -8.68 -1.80
CA LEU A 16 6.01 -7.53 -2.50
C LEU A 16 5.84 -6.22 -1.72
N PHE A 17 4.64 -5.96 -1.19
CA PHE A 17 4.37 -4.76 -0.41
C PHE A 17 5.09 -4.77 0.94
N ALA A 18 5.15 -5.91 1.62
CA ALA A 18 5.90 -6.06 2.87
C ALA A 18 7.40 -5.90 2.64
N TRP A 19 7.95 -6.48 1.57
CA TRP A 19 9.36 -6.34 1.21
C TRP A 19 9.69 -4.89 0.82
N LEU A 20 8.85 -4.25 0.00
CA LEU A 20 9.05 -2.83 -0.35
C LEU A 20 8.99 -1.93 0.88
N GLY A 21 8.02 -2.13 1.76
CA GLY A 21 7.90 -1.38 3.01
C GLY A 21 9.11 -1.58 3.93
N TYR A 22 9.54 -2.84 4.12
CA TYR A 22 10.70 -3.17 4.93
C TYR A 22 12.01 -2.64 4.33
N LEU A 23 12.16 -2.74 3.00
CA LEU A 23 13.34 -2.22 2.31
C LEU A 23 13.38 -0.70 2.37
N LEU A 24 12.23 -0.01 2.25
CA LEU A 24 12.13 1.46 2.39
C LEU A 24 12.43 1.93 3.81
N ASP A 25 11.88 1.27 4.84
CA ASP A 25 12.18 1.56 6.24
C ASP A 25 13.67 1.29 6.57
N GLY A 26 14.20 0.18 6.05
CA GLY A 26 15.58 -0.24 6.25
C GLY A 26 16.60 0.61 5.51
N TRP A 27 16.30 1.04 4.27
CA TRP A 27 17.18 1.91 3.47
C TRP A 27 17.33 3.28 4.12
N LEU A 28 16.28 3.79 4.76
CA LEU A 28 16.35 5.11 5.35
C LEU A 28 16.96 5.13 6.76
N LYS A 29 17.05 3.99 7.46
CA LYS A 29 17.60 3.92 8.84
C LYS A 29 17.07 5.04 9.75
N LEU A 30 15.85 5.53 9.50
CA LEU A 30 15.32 6.70 10.19
C LEU A 30 14.71 6.23 11.50
N LYS A 31 15.27 6.72 12.61
CA LYS A 31 14.73 6.56 13.97
C LYS A 31 13.29 7.10 14.12
N TYR A 32 12.82 7.88 13.14
CA TYR A 32 11.47 8.42 13.03
C TYR A 32 10.77 7.83 11.79
N PRO A 33 9.58 7.23 11.94
CA PRO A 33 8.89 6.46 10.89
C PRO A 33 8.21 7.39 9.86
N ILE A 34 9.02 8.18 9.14
CA ILE A 34 8.56 9.18 8.18
C ILE A 34 7.92 8.52 6.96
N PHE A 35 8.39 7.34 6.54
CA PHE A 35 7.72 6.60 5.48
C PHE A 35 6.34 6.12 5.87
N LEU A 36 6.15 5.68 7.12
CA LEU A 36 4.85 5.34 7.67
C LEU A 36 3.91 6.56 7.60
N ILE A 37 4.39 7.74 7.98
CA ILE A 37 3.63 8.99 7.87
C ILE A 37 3.29 9.30 6.41
N VAL A 38 4.25 9.23 5.49
CA VAL A 38 4.03 9.50 4.07
C VAL A 38 3.07 8.50 3.45
N PHE A 39 3.17 7.22 3.80
CA PHE A 39 2.30 6.16 3.31
C PHE A 39 0.87 6.33 3.81
N VAL A 40 0.70 6.70 5.09
CA VAL A 40 -0.60 7.09 5.66
C VAL A 40 -1.14 8.34 4.94
N PHE A 41 -0.30 9.33 4.66
CA PHE A 41 -0.70 10.55 3.96
C PHE A 41 -1.12 10.27 2.52
N VAL A 42 -0.40 9.40 1.81
CA VAL A 42 -0.71 8.97 0.44
C VAL A 42 -1.96 8.09 0.42
N ALA A 43 -2.12 7.18 1.37
CA ALA A 43 -3.33 6.37 1.51
C ALA A 43 -4.56 7.26 1.80
N PHE A 44 -4.40 8.25 2.67
CA PHE A 44 -5.44 9.22 2.98
C PHE A 44 -5.81 10.05 1.74
N ALA A 45 -4.82 10.60 1.03
CA ALA A 45 -5.04 11.35 -0.20
C ALA A 45 -5.68 10.49 -1.30
N GLY A 46 -5.23 9.25 -1.47
CA GLY A 46 -5.77 8.30 -2.44
C GLY A 46 -7.21 7.89 -2.12
N MET A 47 -7.54 7.71 -0.84
CA MET A 47 -8.90 7.45 -0.38
C MET A 47 -9.80 8.65 -0.65
N MET A 48 -9.31 9.87 -0.39
CA MET A 48 -10.03 11.11 -0.67
C MET A 48 -10.27 11.28 -2.18
N TYR A 49 -9.28 10.95 -3.01
CA TYR A 49 -9.40 10.98 -4.46
C TYR A 49 -10.39 9.94 -5.00
N GLN A 50 -10.37 8.71 -4.45
CA GLN A 50 -11.37 7.69 -4.78
C GLN A 50 -12.78 8.15 -4.38
N LEU A 51 -12.92 8.74 -3.20
CA LEU A 51 -14.19 9.21 -2.68
C LEU A 51 -14.74 10.34 -3.55
N TYR A 52 -13.89 11.30 -3.94
CA TYR A 52 -14.24 12.36 -4.89
C TYR A 52 -14.70 11.77 -6.24
N LYS A 53 -13.94 10.83 -6.80
CA LYS A 53 -14.28 10.16 -8.06
C LYS A 53 -15.54 9.29 -7.97
N SER A 54 -15.86 8.77 -6.79
CA SER A 54 -17.09 8.02 -6.56
C SER A 54 -18.33 8.91 -6.46
N ILE A 55 -18.18 10.10 -5.88
CA ILE A 55 -19.25 11.10 -5.76
C ILE A 55 -19.52 11.77 -7.11
N ASP A 56 -18.47 12.09 -7.88
CA ASP A 56 -18.56 12.66 -9.24
C ASP A 56 -19.18 11.70 -10.28
N LYS A 57 -19.47 10.46 -9.86
CA LYS A 57 -20.13 9.45 -10.70
C LYS A 57 -21.63 9.31 -10.42
N SER A 58 -22.19 10.14 -9.54
CA SER A 58 -23.63 10.17 -9.22
C SER A 58 -24.38 11.27 -9.94
#